data_AF-A0A5C5V729-F1
#
_entry.id   AF-A0A5C5V729-F1
#
_cell.length_a   1.000
_cell.length_b   1.000
_cell.length_c   1.000
_cell.angle_alpha   90.00
_cell.angle_beta   90.00
_cell.angle_gamma   90.00
#
_symmetry.space_group_name_H-M   'P 1'
#
loop_
_entity.id
_entity.type
_entity.pdbx_description
1 polymer ?
#
loop_
_entity_poly.entity_id
_entity_poly.type
_entity_poly.pdbx_seq_one_letter_code
_entity_poly.pdbx_strand_id
1 'polypeptide(L)'
;MPDVSRSSAGARLRVLLSLSLLAVVCYAGSVIADTSGAEAPAKPGYAEKRPLPDKHAKVDPIKANGPIFVDWTKPDLTLVLTGAQDGYMEPCGCAGLTNQKGGLKRRHTFLKGLEAEGWNPVALDAGGQIKRFGQQAQIKLRRSLEALVAMDYQGVAFGSKDLRMDLLGVLINFDPEQNPMVSANVGIFGFDPAFSRRYKVIERGGLKVGFTSVLGKKEIAQLGKLTDVDLLDPEEAIKQVVPKMMEEHCDQHVLLVHGYPDEAAELAKHFPAFNWVVAGLGSDVPTIEARQVEGAKARLIEVGHKGMYAVAIGLYKDPNAAARYQSVPMDHRFEDSDQMQQMLVEYQDELKTMTLKGLGIRAVAHPRGHEFAGSAVCGDCHTEAMEVFENTPHSHATKTLVELDPPRHFDPECLSCHVTGWSPQKYVPFNSGFVSLQATSHLNANGCENCHGPAARHVAAENGDIDATDEQIEALRQELHMELVENEGNKDGQKLGEVVNNCLLCHDEDNSPDFDFQLYWPHVEHHGKD
;
A
#
# COMPACT_ATOMS: atom_id res chain seq x y z
N MET A 1 -20.74 52.46 -39.87
CA MET A 1 -21.77 52.37 -40.92
C MET A 1 -21.15 51.67 -42.11
N PRO A 2 -21.90 50.82 -42.84
CA PRO A 2 -22.74 49.69 -42.40
C PRO A 2 -22.39 48.44 -43.29
N ASP A 3 -23.02 47.26 -43.30
CA ASP A 3 -24.43 46.80 -43.28
C ASP A 3 -24.45 45.32 -42.80
N VAL A 4 -25.32 44.85 -41.88
CA VAL A 4 -26.78 44.55 -41.98
C VAL A 4 -27.05 43.42 -42.99
N SER A 5 -27.54 42.25 -42.57
CA SER A 5 -28.99 42.03 -42.46
C SER A 5 -29.37 40.74 -41.71
N ARG A 6 -30.36 40.90 -40.83
CA ARG A 6 -31.35 39.90 -40.42
C ARG A 6 -32.45 39.87 -41.50
N SER A 7 -33.15 38.75 -41.68
CA SER A 7 -34.60 38.72 -41.42
C SER A 7 -35.20 37.31 -41.41
N SER A 8 -36.10 37.17 -40.45
CA SER A 8 -37.13 36.17 -40.24
C SER A 8 -38.44 36.54 -40.95
N ALA A 9 -39.25 35.55 -41.34
CA ALA A 9 -40.73 35.50 -41.29
C ALA A 9 -41.19 34.28 -42.12
N GLY A 10 -42.17 33.45 -41.76
CA GLY A 10 -43.28 33.59 -40.82
C GLY A 10 -44.63 33.54 -41.56
N ALA A 11 -45.58 32.80 -40.97
CA ALA A 11 -47.05 32.88 -41.12
C ALA A 11 -47.71 32.08 -42.28
N ARG A 12 -48.92 31.52 -42.22
CA ARG A 12 -50.05 31.37 -41.24
C ARG A 12 -51.21 30.70 -42.02
N LEU A 13 -52.12 29.96 -41.36
CA LEU A 13 -53.61 29.99 -41.47
C LEU A 13 -54.19 28.80 -40.65
N ARG A 14 -54.94 28.99 -39.54
CA ARG A 14 -56.38 29.40 -39.36
C ARG A 14 -57.38 28.24 -39.65
N VAL A 15 -58.51 27.99 -38.96
CA VAL A 15 -59.18 28.54 -37.75
C VAL A 15 -60.54 27.77 -37.54
N LEU A 16 -60.99 27.63 -36.27
CA LEU A 16 -62.35 27.54 -35.65
C LEU A 16 -63.44 26.49 -35.98
N LEU A 17 -64.10 25.98 -34.92
CA LEU A 17 -65.54 26.11 -34.55
C LEU A 17 -65.78 25.58 -33.08
N SER A 18 -66.02 26.42 -32.05
CA SER A 18 -67.29 26.77 -31.32
C SER A 18 -67.97 25.64 -30.47
N LEU A 19 -67.94 25.68 -29.12
CA LEU A 19 -68.95 26.19 -28.12
C LEU A 19 -70.33 25.49 -28.19
N SER A 20 -70.97 24.97 -27.11
CA SER A 20 -71.36 25.61 -25.84
C SER A 20 -72.04 24.68 -24.79
N LEU A 21 -72.04 25.15 -23.52
CA LEU A 21 -72.69 24.74 -22.24
C LEU A 21 -74.12 24.10 -22.28
N LEU A 22 -74.46 23.23 -21.30
CA LEU A 22 -75.21 23.56 -20.04
C LEU A 22 -75.51 22.29 -19.18
N ALA A 23 -75.69 22.49 -17.87
CA ALA A 23 -75.80 21.50 -16.79
C ALA A 23 -77.21 20.92 -16.54
N VAL A 24 -77.28 19.73 -15.92
CA VAL A 24 -78.35 19.32 -14.98
C VAL A 24 -77.79 18.36 -13.92
N VAL A 25 -78.01 18.72 -12.66
CA VAL A 25 -77.80 17.94 -11.43
C VAL A 25 -79.00 17.02 -11.20
N CYS A 26 -78.78 15.76 -10.76
CA CYS A 26 -79.72 15.04 -9.90
C CYS A 26 -78.99 14.03 -9.00
N TYR A 27 -79.53 13.92 -7.79
CA TYR A 27 -78.96 13.47 -6.54
C TYR A 27 -79.49 12.06 -6.17
N ALA A 28 -78.67 11.26 -5.47
CA ALA A 28 -79.03 10.36 -4.35
C ALA A 28 -78.26 9.02 -4.37
N GLY A 29 -77.52 8.75 -3.30
CA GLY A 29 -76.92 7.43 -3.06
C GLY A 29 -75.92 7.39 -1.90
N SER A 30 -76.40 7.65 -0.68
CA SER A 30 -75.94 7.10 0.60
C SER A 30 -74.44 6.92 0.87
N VAL A 31 -73.96 7.71 1.84
CA VAL A 31 -72.70 7.59 2.58
C VAL A 31 -72.63 6.25 3.32
N ILE A 32 -71.55 5.48 3.09
CA ILE A 32 -71.01 4.52 4.06
C ILE A 32 -69.60 5.02 4.37
N ALA A 33 -69.37 5.35 5.64
CA ALA A 33 -68.05 5.70 6.15
C ALA A 33 -67.21 4.43 6.18
N ASP A 34 -66.12 4.40 5.43
CA ASP A 34 -65.10 3.35 5.53
C ASP A 34 -63.92 3.91 6.34
N THR A 35 -63.84 3.45 7.59
CA THR A 35 -62.71 3.67 8.49
C THR A 35 -61.64 2.63 8.13
N SER A 36 -60.69 2.99 7.28
CA SER A 36 -59.43 2.25 7.16
C SER A 36 -58.27 3.20 7.42
N GLY A 37 -57.42 2.79 8.37
CA GLY A 37 -56.33 3.59 8.93
C GLY A 37 -55.32 4.00 7.86
N ALA A 38 -54.83 5.23 7.99
CA ALA A 38 -53.63 5.67 7.31
C ALA A 38 -52.47 4.78 7.77
N GLU A 39 -51.96 3.92 6.88
CA GLU A 39 -50.66 3.29 7.05
C GLU A 39 -49.60 4.38 7.12
N ALA A 40 -48.82 4.37 8.19
CA ALA A 40 -47.60 5.15 8.30
C ALA A 40 -46.67 4.82 7.12
N PRO A 41 -45.89 5.78 6.58
CA PRO A 41 -44.95 5.49 5.51
C PRO A 41 -43.98 4.38 5.96
N ALA A 42 -43.87 3.34 5.15
CA ALA A 42 -42.95 2.24 5.39
C ALA A 42 -41.52 2.79 5.56
N LYS A 43 -40.85 2.37 6.66
CA LYS A 43 -39.42 2.60 6.84
C LYS A 43 -38.69 2.13 5.58
N PRO A 44 -37.68 2.87 5.05
CA PRO A 44 -36.87 2.38 3.95
C PRO A 44 -36.34 0.99 4.32
N GLY A 45 -36.65 -0.01 3.51
CA GLY A 45 -36.24 -1.38 3.79
C GLY A 45 -34.72 -1.46 3.78
N TYR A 46 -34.12 -1.76 4.93
CA TYR A 46 -32.70 -2.07 5.04
C TYR A 46 -32.36 -3.16 4.03
N ALA A 47 -31.31 -2.95 3.23
CA ALA A 47 -30.71 -4.05 2.49
C ALA A 47 -30.34 -5.14 3.50
N GLU A 48 -30.68 -6.40 3.20
CA GLU A 48 -30.41 -7.52 4.09
C GLU A 48 -28.92 -7.55 4.44
N LYS A 49 -28.57 -7.46 5.75
CA LYS A 49 -27.19 -7.44 6.23
C LYS A 49 -26.53 -8.78 5.93
N ARG A 50 -25.88 -8.87 4.77
CA ARG A 50 -25.09 -10.04 4.40
C ARG A 50 -23.92 -10.19 5.37
N PRO A 51 -23.56 -11.42 5.79
CA PRO A 51 -22.39 -11.65 6.63
C PRO A 51 -21.13 -11.11 5.96
N LEU A 52 -20.31 -10.38 6.72
CA LEU A 52 -18.99 -9.96 6.26
C LEU A 52 -18.05 -11.17 6.19
N PRO A 53 -17.06 -11.18 5.27
CA PRO A 53 -16.04 -12.20 5.24
C PRO A 53 -15.30 -12.27 6.57
N ASP A 54 -15.13 -13.47 7.12
CA ASP A 54 -14.31 -13.68 8.32
C ASP A 54 -12.82 -13.46 7.97
N LYS A 55 -12.29 -12.29 8.33
CA LYS A 55 -10.88 -11.93 8.11
C LYS A 55 -9.92 -12.78 8.95
N HIS A 56 -10.40 -13.46 9.99
CA HIS A 56 -9.61 -14.33 10.85
C HIS A 56 -9.71 -15.82 10.47
N ALA A 57 -10.54 -16.15 9.48
CA ALA A 57 -10.59 -17.50 8.94
C ALA A 57 -9.19 -17.92 8.49
N LYS A 58 -8.71 -19.04 9.02
CA LYS A 58 -7.43 -19.63 8.60
C LYS A 58 -7.55 -20.06 7.15
N VAL A 59 -6.88 -19.35 6.25
CA VAL A 59 -6.76 -19.74 4.86
C VAL A 59 -5.71 -20.84 4.75
N ASP A 60 -6.03 -21.96 4.09
CA ASP A 60 -5.03 -22.97 3.74
C ASP A 60 -4.07 -22.36 2.69
N PRO A 61 -2.78 -22.18 3.02
CA PRO A 61 -1.83 -21.48 2.15
C PRO A 61 -1.49 -22.30 0.90
N ILE A 62 -1.59 -23.64 0.96
CA ILE A 62 -1.37 -24.50 -0.20
C ILE A 62 -2.57 -24.37 -1.14
N LYS A 63 -3.79 -24.35 -0.62
CA LYS A 63 -5.00 -24.13 -1.42
C LYS A 63 -5.02 -22.72 -2.04
N ALA A 64 -4.60 -21.71 -1.30
CA ALA A 64 -4.65 -20.31 -1.74
C ALA A 64 -3.50 -19.95 -2.70
N ASN A 65 -2.28 -20.43 -2.44
CA ASN A 65 -1.09 -19.97 -3.15
C ASN A 65 -0.31 -21.10 -3.85
N GLY A 66 -0.82 -22.34 -3.83
CA GLY A 66 -0.17 -23.50 -4.43
C GLY A 66 1.01 -24.05 -3.62
N PRO A 67 1.48 -25.27 -3.92
CA PRO A 67 2.61 -25.89 -3.22
C PRO A 67 3.96 -25.31 -3.66
N ILE A 68 5.00 -25.49 -2.85
CA ILE A 68 6.36 -24.96 -3.08
C ILE A 68 7.30 -26.11 -3.49
N PHE A 69 8.09 -25.89 -4.53
CA PHE A 69 9.16 -26.78 -5.06
C PHE A 69 8.75 -28.23 -5.35
N VAL A 70 7.50 -28.45 -5.76
CA VAL A 70 7.03 -29.80 -6.12
C VAL A 70 7.82 -30.34 -7.32
N ASP A 71 8.32 -31.57 -7.17
CA ASP A 71 9.11 -32.29 -8.18
C ASP A 71 10.43 -31.62 -8.58
N TRP A 72 10.97 -30.74 -7.73
CA TRP A 72 12.32 -30.21 -7.91
C TRP A 72 13.34 -31.25 -7.45
N THR A 73 14.21 -31.67 -8.36
CA THR A 73 15.50 -32.21 -7.95
C THR A 73 16.26 -31.11 -7.20
N LYS A 74 16.96 -31.45 -6.11
CA LYS A 74 17.73 -30.46 -5.35
C LYS A 74 18.69 -29.70 -6.27
N PRO A 75 18.58 -28.36 -6.36
CA PRO A 75 19.50 -27.56 -7.16
C PRO A 75 20.93 -27.58 -6.60
N ASP A 76 21.92 -27.45 -7.47
CA ASP A 76 23.30 -27.22 -7.05
C ASP A 76 23.45 -25.79 -6.51
N LEU A 77 22.75 -24.81 -7.10
CA LEU A 77 22.68 -23.42 -6.63
C LEU A 77 21.25 -22.90 -6.81
N THR A 78 20.77 -22.09 -5.86
CA THR A 78 19.45 -21.46 -5.95
C THR A 78 19.59 -19.95 -5.93
N LEU A 79 19.31 -19.25 -7.04
CA LEU A 79 19.19 -17.79 -7.00
C LEU A 79 17.87 -17.45 -6.30
N VAL A 80 17.92 -16.51 -5.35
CA VAL A 80 16.73 -15.95 -4.69
C VAL A 80 16.69 -14.47 -4.99
N LEU A 81 15.65 -14.02 -5.68
CA LEU A 81 15.55 -12.67 -6.22
C LEU A 81 14.38 -11.93 -5.58
N THR A 82 14.67 -10.75 -5.05
CA THR A 82 13.69 -9.83 -4.44
C THR A 82 13.88 -8.42 -4.97
N GLY A 83 12.99 -7.49 -4.61
CA GLY A 83 13.10 -6.07 -4.92
C GLY A 83 11.82 -5.33 -4.57
N ALA A 84 11.83 -4.01 -4.75
CA ALA A 84 10.70 -3.11 -4.49
C ALA A 84 10.01 -3.38 -3.14
N GLN A 85 10.80 -3.52 -2.07
CA GLN A 85 10.29 -3.71 -0.72
C GLN A 85 9.44 -2.54 -0.24
N ASP A 86 9.68 -1.32 -0.75
CA ASP A 86 8.79 -0.17 -0.57
C ASP A 86 8.52 0.23 0.90
N GLY A 87 9.38 -0.17 1.84
CA GLY A 87 9.26 0.10 3.27
C GLY A 87 8.43 -0.94 4.04
N TYR A 88 8.04 -2.03 3.40
CA TYR A 88 7.32 -3.15 4.03
C TYR A 88 8.28 -4.10 4.74
N MET A 89 8.49 -3.87 6.03
CA MET A 89 9.31 -4.73 6.90
C MET A 89 8.51 -5.92 7.48
N GLU A 90 7.20 -5.75 7.62
CA GLU A 90 6.23 -6.76 8.04
C GLU A 90 5.34 -7.14 6.84
N PRO A 91 4.57 -8.25 6.91
CA PRO A 91 3.60 -8.60 5.86
C PRO A 91 2.70 -7.41 5.49
N CYS A 92 2.38 -7.30 4.19
CA CYS A 92 1.58 -6.21 3.66
C CYS A 92 0.14 -6.30 4.20
N GLY A 93 -0.26 -5.33 5.01
CA GLY A 93 -1.64 -4.98 5.30
C GLY A 93 -2.05 -5.06 6.77
N CYS A 94 -3.26 -4.61 7.06
CA CYS A 94 -3.84 -4.59 8.42
C CYS A 94 -4.92 -5.68 8.62
N ALA A 95 -5.26 -6.44 7.58
CA ALA A 95 -6.36 -7.43 7.56
C ALA A 95 -6.03 -8.83 8.16
N GLY A 96 -5.22 -8.90 9.21
CA GLY A 96 -4.86 -10.15 9.90
C GLY A 96 -3.64 -10.87 9.31
N LEU A 97 -2.63 -11.11 10.15
CA LEU A 97 -1.29 -11.61 9.75
C LEU A 97 -1.29 -12.94 8.99
N THR A 98 -2.26 -13.83 9.26
CA THR A 98 -2.34 -15.16 8.64
C THR A 98 -2.60 -15.08 7.13
N ASN A 99 -3.36 -14.09 6.68
CA ASN A 99 -3.78 -14.00 5.28
C ASN A 99 -2.89 -13.07 4.43
N GLN A 100 -1.93 -12.40 5.07
CA GLN A 100 -1.00 -11.47 4.43
C GLN A 100 0.24 -12.18 3.90
N LYS A 101 0.93 -11.54 2.95
CA LYS A 101 2.20 -11.98 2.38
C LYS A 101 3.30 -10.97 2.67
N GLY A 102 4.54 -11.43 2.67
CA GLY A 102 5.74 -10.59 2.76
C GLY A 102 6.36 -10.56 4.14
N GLY A 103 7.08 -9.47 4.42
CA GLY A 103 7.81 -9.28 5.66
C GLY A 103 9.20 -9.93 5.68
N LEU A 104 10.13 -9.24 6.32
CA LEU A 104 11.53 -9.67 6.46
C LEU A 104 11.64 -10.94 7.32
N LYS A 105 10.73 -11.13 8.28
CA LYS A 105 10.69 -12.31 9.15
C LYS A 105 10.54 -13.62 8.37
N ARG A 106 9.51 -13.69 7.52
CA ARG A 106 9.25 -14.86 6.66
C ARG A 106 10.31 -15.06 5.60
N ARG A 107 10.82 -13.96 5.03
CA ARG A 107 11.92 -14.00 4.05
C ARG A 107 13.19 -14.62 4.64
N HIS A 108 13.56 -14.25 5.87
CA HIS A 108 14.69 -14.85 6.55
C HIS A 108 14.48 -16.34 6.81
N THR A 109 13.30 -16.72 7.33
CA THR A 109 12.96 -18.13 7.56
C THR A 109 12.98 -18.95 6.27
N PHE A 110 12.50 -18.39 5.16
CA PHE A 110 12.58 -19.01 3.84
C PHE A 110 14.04 -19.29 3.44
N LEU A 111 14.92 -18.29 3.51
CA LEU A 111 16.34 -18.46 3.18
C LEU A 111 17.02 -19.50 4.08
N LYS A 112 16.77 -19.46 5.39
CA LYS A 112 17.29 -20.45 6.35
C LYS A 112 16.74 -21.86 6.11
N GLY A 113 15.47 -21.97 5.70
CA GLY A 113 14.87 -23.24 5.30
C GLY A 113 15.59 -23.87 4.10
N LEU A 114 15.90 -23.07 3.07
CA LEU A 114 16.69 -23.53 1.92
C LEU A 114 18.07 -24.07 2.36
N GLU A 115 18.79 -23.30 3.18
CA GLU A 115 20.11 -23.71 3.71
C GLU A 115 20.01 -25.01 4.54
N ALA A 116 19.02 -25.11 5.42
CA ALA A 116 18.81 -26.28 6.28
C ALA A 116 18.45 -27.54 5.49
N GLU A 117 17.74 -27.40 4.37
CA GLU A 117 17.51 -28.50 3.43
C GLU A 117 18.74 -28.86 2.60
N GLY A 118 19.87 -28.16 2.80
CA GLY A 118 21.12 -28.36 2.08
C GLY A 118 21.10 -27.81 0.67
N TRP A 119 20.25 -26.82 0.39
CA TRP A 119 20.33 -26.03 -0.83
C TRP A 119 21.40 -24.95 -0.66
N ASN A 120 21.79 -24.33 -1.77
CA ASN A 120 22.84 -23.32 -1.82
C ASN A 120 22.25 -21.99 -2.30
N PRO A 121 21.48 -21.25 -1.47
CA PRO A 121 20.84 -20.02 -1.89
C PRO A 121 21.86 -18.91 -2.14
N VAL A 122 21.67 -18.10 -3.18
CA VAL A 122 22.38 -16.84 -3.42
C VAL A 122 21.32 -15.76 -3.58
N ALA A 123 21.15 -14.94 -2.55
CA ALA A 123 20.11 -13.93 -2.49
C ALA A 123 20.57 -12.60 -3.10
N LEU A 124 19.77 -12.05 -4.02
CA LEU A 124 20.00 -10.79 -4.71
C LEU A 124 18.74 -9.92 -4.66
N ASP A 125 18.89 -8.61 -4.44
CA ASP A 125 17.79 -7.65 -4.39
C ASP A 125 17.93 -6.57 -5.47
N ALA A 126 16.85 -6.29 -6.19
CA ALA A 126 16.79 -5.32 -7.28
C ALA A 126 16.53 -3.86 -6.82
N GLY A 127 16.71 -3.56 -5.52
CA GLY A 127 16.61 -2.22 -4.95
C GLY A 127 15.18 -1.76 -4.71
N GLY A 128 15.02 -0.55 -4.16
CA GLY A 128 13.70 0.01 -3.82
C GLY A 128 13.28 -0.39 -2.42
N GLN A 129 14.13 -0.11 -1.42
CA GLN A 129 13.84 -0.47 -0.03
C GLN A 129 12.77 0.42 0.60
N ILE A 130 12.56 1.64 0.06
CA ILE A 130 11.58 2.61 0.57
C ILE A 130 10.68 3.20 -0.50
N LYS A 131 9.42 3.49 -0.14
CA LYS A 131 8.44 4.19 -0.99
C LYS A 131 8.33 5.68 -0.70
N ARG A 132 8.62 6.11 0.54
CA ARG A 132 8.36 7.44 1.10
C ARG A 132 9.63 8.14 1.56
N PHE A 133 9.51 9.39 1.98
CA PHE A 133 10.63 10.22 2.46
C PHE A 133 10.39 10.70 3.89
N GLY A 134 11.47 11.15 4.54
CA GLY A 134 11.45 11.63 5.92
C GLY A 134 12.18 10.69 6.88
N GLN A 135 12.17 11.03 8.17
CA GLN A 135 12.97 10.31 9.18
C GLN A 135 12.55 8.86 9.34
N GLN A 136 11.24 8.57 9.35
CA GLN A 136 10.76 7.19 9.41
C GLN A 136 11.25 6.35 8.21
N ALA A 137 11.21 6.92 7.01
CA ALA A 137 11.74 6.24 5.82
C ALA A 137 13.26 6.04 5.89
N GLN A 138 14.01 7.01 6.44
CA GLN A 138 15.45 6.86 6.65
C GLN A 138 15.76 5.69 7.60
N ILE A 139 15.01 5.57 8.70
CA ILE A 139 15.14 4.45 9.63
C ILE A 139 14.80 3.13 8.91
N LYS A 140 13.69 3.08 8.18
CA LYS A 140 13.29 1.88 7.41
C LYS A 140 14.36 1.48 6.40
N LEU A 141 14.93 2.42 5.65
CA LEU A 141 16.03 2.15 4.71
C LEU A 141 17.21 1.51 5.43
N ARG A 142 17.68 2.12 6.52
CA ARG A 142 18.80 1.60 7.31
C ARG A 142 18.51 0.20 7.85
N ARG A 143 17.36 0.01 8.52
CA ARG A 143 16.96 -1.30 9.09
C ARG A 143 16.76 -2.36 8.02
N SER A 144 16.25 -1.99 6.84
CA SER A 144 16.08 -2.92 5.73
C SER A 144 17.44 -3.39 5.20
N LEU A 145 18.40 -2.48 5.02
CA LEU A 145 19.75 -2.84 4.57
C LEU A 145 20.50 -3.68 5.63
N GLU A 146 20.40 -3.31 6.92
CA GLU A 146 20.91 -4.13 8.03
C GLU A 146 20.32 -5.55 8.02
N ALA A 147 19.01 -5.68 7.76
CA ALA A 147 18.35 -6.98 7.63
C ALA A 147 18.87 -7.77 6.43
N LEU A 148 19.04 -7.15 5.26
CA LEU A 148 19.59 -7.82 4.08
C LEU A 148 21.04 -8.31 4.31
N VAL A 149 21.86 -7.53 5.00
CA VAL A 149 23.21 -7.97 5.45
C VAL A 149 23.10 -9.19 6.37
N ALA A 150 22.22 -9.13 7.38
CA ALA A 150 22.01 -10.25 8.31
C ALA A 150 21.47 -11.52 7.64
N MET A 151 20.75 -11.38 6.51
CA MET A 151 20.26 -12.48 5.68
C MET A 151 21.30 -13.01 4.67
N ASP A 152 22.54 -12.54 4.70
CA ASP A 152 23.61 -12.91 3.75
C ASP A 152 23.22 -12.64 2.28
N TYR A 153 22.53 -11.52 2.01
CA TYR A 153 22.34 -11.06 0.64
C TYR A 153 23.67 -10.77 -0.01
N GLN A 154 23.89 -11.34 -1.19
CA GLN A 154 25.16 -11.21 -1.90
C GLN A 154 25.21 -9.96 -2.77
N GLY A 155 24.06 -9.45 -3.20
CA GLY A 155 23.92 -8.30 -4.07
C GLY A 155 22.65 -7.52 -3.78
N VAL A 156 22.75 -6.21 -3.58
CA VAL A 156 21.61 -5.30 -3.44
C VAL A 156 21.83 -4.11 -4.39
N ALA A 157 20.89 -3.91 -5.31
CA ALA A 157 20.90 -2.79 -6.23
C ALA A 157 20.38 -1.51 -5.55
N PHE A 158 20.70 -0.35 -6.13
CA PHE A 158 20.16 0.92 -5.65
C PHE A 158 18.78 1.20 -6.25
N GLY A 159 17.82 1.56 -5.40
CA GLY A 159 16.54 2.13 -5.83
C GLY A 159 16.61 3.64 -6.05
N SER A 160 15.78 4.17 -6.96
CA SER A 160 15.73 5.61 -7.23
C SER A 160 15.30 6.43 -6.00
N LYS A 161 14.38 5.90 -5.20
CA LYS A 161 13.95 6.53 -3.94
C LYS A 161 15.00 6.38 -2.84
N ASP A 162 15.68 5.23 -2.77
CA ASP A 162 16.75 4.97 -1.80
C ASP A 162 17.87 6.01 -1.94
N LEU A 163 18.23 6.37 -3.19
CA LEU A 163 19.28 7.36 -3.49
C LEU A 163 18.94 8.80 -3.11
N ARG A 164 17.67 9.10 -2.80
CA ARG A 164 17.25 10.43 -2.30
C ARG A 164 17.37 10.55 -0.79
N MET A 165 17.75 9.47 -0.11
CA MET A 165 17.97 9.40 1.33
C MET A 165 19.46 9.53 1.67
N ASP A 166 19.79 9.65 2.95
CA ASP A 166 21.19 9.64 3.39
C ASP A 166 21.72 8.20 3.36
N LEU A 167 22.21 7.79 2.19
CA LEU A 167 22.72 6.44 1.99
C LEU A 167 24.19 6.32 2.42
N LEU A 168 24.99 7.37 2.26
CA LEU A 168 26.39 7.38 2.70
C LEU A 168 26.47 7.19 4.22
N GLY A 169 25.61 7.89 4.99
CA GLY A 169 25.52 7.74 6.43
C GLY A 169 25.12 6.34 6.90
N VAL A 170 24.43 5.56 6.04
CA VAL A 170 24.13 4.14 6.32
C VAL A 170 25.34 3.26 5.97
N LEU A 171 25.85 3.37 4.74
CA LEU A 171 26.85 2.47 4.21
C LEU A 171 28.22 2.60 4.89
N ILE A 172 28.56 3.76 5.44
CA ILE A 172 29.82 3.94 6.19
C ILE A 172 29.91 3.05 7.45
N ASN A 173 28.77 2.57 7.96
CA ASN A 173 28.72 1.69 9.11
C ASN A 173 28.81 0.20 8.74
N PHE A 174 28.80 -0.14 7.44
CA PHE A 174 28.92 -1.51 6.99
C PHE A 174 30.38 -1.92 6.89
N ASP A 175 30.65 -3.17 7.25
CA ASP A 175 31.90 -3.82 6.87
C ASP A 175 31.97 -3.89 5.34
N PRO A 176 32.99 -3.28 4.68
CA PRO A 176 33.15 -3.33 3.23
C PRO A 176 33.17 -4.74 2.63
N GLU A 177 33.55 -5.76 3.39
CA GLU A 177 33.54 -7.15 2.95
C GLU A 177 32.13 -7.77 2.98
N GLN A 178 31.29 -7.33 3.92
CA GLN A 178 29.91 -7.79 4.07
C GLN A 178 28.91 -6.89 3.35
N ASN A 179 29.35 -5.73 2.83
CA ASN A 179 28.51 -4.80 2.10
C ASN A 179 27.95 -5.45 0.82
N PRO A 180 26.61 -5.59 0.69
CA PRO A 180 26.00 -6.26 -0.43
C PRO A 180 25.76 -5.31 -1.60
N MET A 181 25.98 -4.00 -1.44
CA MET A 181 25.67 -3.03 -2.48
C MET A 181 26.50 -3.29 -3.74
N VAL A 182 25.81 -3.39 -4.87
CA VAL A 182 26.39 -3.63 -6.18
C VAL A 182 25.73 -2.73 -7.19
N SER A 183 26.51 -1.99 -8.00
CA SER A 183 25.99 -1.26 -9.16
C SER A 183 27.09 -0.87 -10.12
N ALA A 184 26.86 -1.13 -11.40
CA ALA A 184 27.71 -0.67 -12.48
C ALA A 184 27.57 0.84 -12.71
N ASN A 185 26.39 1.45 -12.53
CA ASN A 185 26.15 2.82 -12.97
C ASN A 185 25.84 3.82 -11.85
N VAL A 186 25.74 3.36 -10.61
CA VAL A 186 25.61 4.20 -9.43
C VAL A 186 26.84 4.02 -8.54
N GLY A 187 27.56 5.12 -8.33
CA GLY A 187 28.66 5.22 -7.35
C GLY A 187 28.23 6.07 -6.16
N ILE A 188 28.64 5.68 -4.95
CA ILE A 188 28.49 6.49 -3.73
C ILE A 188 29.86 7.04 -3.38
N PHE A 189 29.98 8.36 -3.35
CA PHE A 189 31.25 9.06 -3.20
C PHE A 189 32.30 8.56 -4.22
N GLY A 190 31.97 8.66 -5.52
CA GLY A 190 32.67 7.96 -6.58
C GLY A 190 32.26 6.49 -6.68
N PHE A 191 33.00 5.71 -7.46
CA PHE A 191 32.81 4.26 -7.54
C PHE A 191 33.71 3.53 -6.53
N ASP A 192 33.73 4.01 -5.28
CA ASP A 192 34.54 3.41 -4.21
C ASP A 192 33.97 2.02 -3.85
N PRO A 193 34.77 0.93 -3.99
CA PRO A 193 34.32 -0.42 -3.70
C PRO A 193 33.96 -0.67 -2.23
N ALA A 194 34.33 0.23 -1.30
CA ALA A 194 33.90 0.14 0.09
C ALA A 194 32.39 0.39 0.26
N PHE A 195 31.80 1.24 -0.60
CA PHE A 195 30.37 1.56 -0.55
C PHE A 195 29.55 0.78 -1.57
N SER A 196 30.10 0.52 -2.76
CA SER A 196 29.42 -0.27 -3.80
C SER A 196 30.42 -0.87 -4.76
N ARG A 197 30.30 -2.18 -4.99
CA ARG A 197 31.11 -2.86 -6.02
C ARG A 197 30.44 -2.72 -7.39
N ARG A 198 31.24 -2.54 -8.44
CA ARG A 198 30.76 -2.45 -9.83
C ARG A 198 30.16 -3.77 -10.33
N TYR A 199 30.67 -4.89 -9.84
CA TYR A 199 30.15 -6.23 -10.03
C TYR A 199 30.65 -7.10 -8.88
N LYS A 200 30.02 -8.24 -8.66
CA LYS A 200 30.47 -9.27 -7.71
C LYS A 200 30.41 -10.63 -8.37
N VAL A 201 31.20 -11.54 -7.84
CA VAL A 201 31.20 -12.94 -8.25
C VAL A 201 31.16 -13.82 -7.02
N ILE A 202 30.25 -14.78 -7.01
CA ILE A 202 30.02 -15.68 -5.88
C ILE A 202 30.08 -17.12 -6.38
N GLU A 203 30.80 -17.96 -5.65
CA GLU A 203 30.82 -19.40 -5.89
C GLU A 203 30.07 -20.10 -4.76
N ARG A 204 29.06 -20.90 -5.11
CA ARG A 204 28.27 -21.69 -4.15
C ARG A 204 27.78 -22.97 -4.82
N GLY A 205 27.79 -24.10 -4.11
CA GLY A 205 27.35 -25.39 -4.68
C GLY A 205 28.19 -25.91 -5.86
N GLY A 206 29.38 -25.33 -6.08
CA GLY A 206 30.24 -25.63 -7.24
C GLY A 206 29.80 -24.94 -8.53
N LEU A 207 28.96 -23.90 -8.45
CA LEU A 207 28.64 -22.99 -9.55
C LEU A 207 29.14 -21.58 -9.21
N LYS A 208 29.68 -20.88 -10.21
CA LYS A 208 30.16 -19.51 -10.12
C LYS A 208 29.16 -18.55 -10.79
N VAL A 209 28.67 -17.56 -10.05
CA VAL A 209 27.67 -16.59 -10.53
C VAL A 209 28.29 -15.20 -10.53
N GLY A 210 28.37 -14.58 -11.70
CA GLY A 210 28.74 -13.18 -11.87
C GLY A 210 27.49 -12.30 -11.95
N PHE A 211 27.47 -11.19 -11.22
CA PHE A 211 26.34 -10.27 -11.30
C PHE A 211 26.74 -8.82 -11.13
N THR A 212 25.91 -7.95 -11.70
CA THR A 212 25.96 -6.50 -11.51
C THR A 212 24.53 -5.95 -11.46
N SER A 213 24.40 -4.68 -11.08
CA SER A 213 23.13 -3.97 -11.18
C SER A 213 23.25 -2.68 -11.97
N VAL A 214 22.14 -2.19 -12.49
CA VAL A 214 22.01 -0.81 -12.97
C VAL A 214 20.72 -0.18 -12.47
N LEU A 215 20.78 1.12 -12.23
CA LEU A 215 19.61 1.98 -12.16
C LEU A 215 19.16 2.29 -13.59
N GLY A 216 17.88 2.04 -13.91
CA GLY A 216 17.31 2.29 -15.24
C GLY A 216 17.43 3.75 -15.66
N LYS A 217 17.49 4.01 -16.97
CA LYS A 217 17.63 5.35 -17.53
C LYS A 217 16.40 6.21 -17.22
N LYS A 218 15.21 5.60 -17.23
CA LYS A 218 13.96 6.25 -16.82
C LYS A 218 13.98 6.70 -15.36
N GLU A 219 14.59 5.89 -14.50
CA GLU A 219 14.72 6.19 -13.07
C GLU A 219 15.77 7.26 -12.82
N ILE A 220 16.91 7.21 -13.51
CA ILE A 220 17.94 8.28 -13.49
C ILE A 220 17.33 9.62 -13.91
N ALA A 221 16.49 9.64 -14.96
CA ALA A 221 15.87 10.87 -15.43
C ALA A 221 14.94 11.53 -14.39
N GLN A 222 14.44 10.76 -13.43
CA GLN A 222 13.64 11.27 -12.31
C GLN A 222 14.51 11.74 -11.14
N LEU A 223 15.82 11.45 -11.15
CA LEU A 223 16.74 11.96 -10.14
C LEU A 223 17.17 13.39 -10.47
N GLY A 224 17.15 14.24 -9.44
CA GLY A 224 17.85 15.52 -9.50
C GLY A 224 19.36 15.33 -9.30
N LYS A 225 20.10 16.44 -9.21
CA LYS A 225 21.50 16.39 -8.81
C LYS A 225 21.59 15.96 -7.35
N LEU A 226 22.38 14.92 -7.09
CA LEU A 226 22.68 14.39 -5.76
C LEU A 226 24.15 14.71 -5.43
N THR A 227 24.45 15.09 -4.20
CA THR A 227 25.80 15.56 -3.82
C THR A 227 26.82 14.43 -3.73
N ASP A 228 26.40 13.25 -3.27
CA ASP A 228 27.29 12.12 -2.96
C ASP A 228 27.06 10.91 -3.89
N VAL A 229 26.37 11.11 -5.02
CA VAL A 229 26.04 10.04 -5.96
C VAL A 229 26.56 10.38 -7.35
N ASP A 230 27.41 9.50 -7.87
CA ASP A 230 27.90 9.52 -9.24
C ASP A 230 27.05 8.60 -10.11
N LEU A 231 26.52 9.14 -11.21
CA LEU A 231 25.65 8.42 -12.13
C LEU A 231 26.30 8.31 -13.51
N LEU A 232 26.29 7.11 -14.07
CA LEU A 232 26.63 6.84 -15.47
C LEU A 232 25.37 6.41 -16.23
N ASP A 233 25.40 6.57 -17.57
CA ASP A 233 24.42 5.90 -18.41
C ASP A 233 24.51 4.38 -18.20
N PRO A 234 23.38 3.67 -18.01
CA PRO A 234 23.39 2.25 -17.68
C PRO A 234 24.07 1.40 -18.76
N GLU A 235 23.90 1.71 -20.05
CA GLU A 235 24.54 0.95 -21.11
C GLU A 235 26.06 1.16 -21.11
N GLU A 236 26.51 2.40 -20.95
CA GLU A 236 27.94 2.72 -20.88
C GLU A 236 28.61 2.05 -19.68
N ALA A 237 27.91 2.01 -18.54
CA ALA A 237 28.38 1.33 -17.35
C ALA A 237 28.48 -0.20 -17.54
N ILE A 238 27.48 -0.82 -18.19
CA ILE A 238 27.47 -2.25 -18.49
C ILE A 238 28.61 -2.59 -19.47
N LYS A 239 28.83 -1.78 -20.52
CA LYS A 239 29.96 -1.93 -21.45
C LYS A 239 31.32 -1.99 -20.75
N GLN A 240 31.50 -1.24 -19.66
CA GLN A 240 32.74 -1.21 -18.88
C GLN A 240 32.92 -2.44 -17.97
N VAL A 241 31.83 -3.01 -17.48
CA VAL A 241 31.85 -4.05 -16.44
C VAL A 241 31.77 -5.45 -17.02
N VAL A 242 30.95 -5.66 -18.05
CA VAL A 242 30.73 -6.98 -18.64
C VAL A 242 32.02 -7.67 -19.08
N PRO A 243 32.98 -7.02 -19.78
CA PRO A 243 34.22 -7.68 -20.17
C PRO A 243 35.00 -8.23 -18.97
N LYS A 244 35.12 -7.45 -17.88
CA LYS A 244 35.80 -7.85 -16.65
C LYS A 244 35.08 -8.99 -15.95
N MET A 245 33.75 -8.96 -15.94
CA MET A 245 32.94 -10.04 -15.37
C MET A 245 33.03 -11.34 -16.21
N MET A 246 33.21 -11.25 -17.53
CA MET A 246 33.42 -12.43 -18.38
C MET A 246 34.80 -13.09 -18.16
N GLU A 247 35.83 -12.31 -17.83
CA GLU A 247 37.18 -12.81 -17.48
C GLU A 247 37.17 -13.69 -16.22
N GLU A 248 36.11 -13.59 -15.40
CA GLU A 248 35.92 -14.43 -14.21
C GLU A 248 35.43 -15.84 -14.54
N HIS A 249 35.07 -16.13 -15.80
CA HIS A 249 34.60 -17.45 -16.24
C HIS A 249 33.43 -17.99 -15.41
N CYS A 250 32.42 -17.16 -15.15
CA CYS A 250 31.23 -17.57 -14.40
C CYS A 250 30.32 -18.49 -15.23
N ASP A 251 29.65 -19.42 -14.57
CA ASP A 251 28.67 -20.32 -15.17
C ASP A 251 27.35 -19.61 -15.48
N GLN A 252 27.02 -18.58 -14.69
CA GLN A 252 25.79 -17.80 -14.81
C GLN A 252 26.07 -16.32 -14.64
N HIS A 253 25.34 -15.51 -15.41
CA HIS A 253 25.42 -14.05 -15.36
C HIS A 253 24.04 -13.43 -15.11
N VAL A 254 23.97 -12.57 -14.09
CA VAL A 254 22.73 -11.89 -13.68
C VAL A 254 22.89 -10.37 -13.82
N LEU A 255 21.90 -9.73 -14.46
CA LEU A 255 21.75 -8.27 -14.47
C LEU A 255 20.54 -7.88 -13.63
N LEU A 256 20.76 -7.16 -12.53
CA LEU A 256 19.68 -6.54 -11.76
C LEU A 256 19.42 -5.15 -12.34
N VAL A 257 18.17 -4.85 -12.72
CA VAL A 257 17.79 -3.54 -13.25
C VAL A 257 16.76 -2.95 -12.30
N HIS A 258 17.13 -1.91 -11.56
CA HIS A 258 16.14 -1.09 -10.88
C HIS A 258 15.44 -0.22 -11.91
N GLY A 259 14.42 -0.80 -12.55
CA GLY A 259 13.71 -0.26 -13.69
C GLY A 259 12.60 -1.22 -14.13
N TYR A 260 11.85 -0.80 -15.16
CA TYR A 260 10.67 -1.52 -15.65
C TYR A 260 11.03 -2.69 -16.58
N PRO A 261 10.13 -3.68 -16.75
CA PRO A 261 10.39 -4.90 -17.51
C PRO A 261 10.84 -4.65 -18.95
N ASP A 262 10.25 -3.67 -19.63
CA ASP A 262 10.60 -3.32 -21.02
C ASP A 262 12.04 -2.81 -21.12
N GLU A 263 12.46 -1.92 -20.21
CA GLU A 263 13.82 -1.38 -20.20
C GLU A 263 14.86 -2.46 -19.87
N ALA A 264 14.53 -3.34 -18.91
CA ALA A 264 15.35 -4.48 -18.58
C ALA A 264 15.51 -5.45 -19.77
N ALA A 265 14.42 -5.71 -20.51
CA ALA A 265 14.44 -6.53 -21.71
C ALA A 265 15.29 -5.91 -22.83
N GLU A 266 15.24 -4.59 -23.04
CA GLU A 266 16.10 -3.91 -24.02
C GLU A 266 17.59 -4.01 -23.66
N LEU A 267 17.95 -3.81 -22.40
CA LEU A 267 19.33 -4.01 -21.94
C LEU A 267 19.82 -5.45 -22.20
N ALA A 268 18.95 -6.43 -22.00
CA ALA A 268 19.27 -7.83 -22.27
C ALA A 268 19.56 -8.11 -23.76
N LYS A 269 18.87 -7.41 -24.68
CA LYS A 269 19.13 -7.50 -26.13
C LYS A 269 20.47 -6.87 -26.50
N HIS A 270 20.80 -5.72 -25.91
CA HIS A 270 22.07 -5.04 -26.16
C HIS A 270 23.27 -5.77 -25.54
N PHE A 271 23.06 -6.51 -24.46
CA PHE A 271 24.11 -7.22 -23.73
C PHE A 271 23.80 -8.71 -23.60
N PRO A 272 24.05 -9.52 -24.64
CA PRO A 272 23.68 -10.93 -24.68
C PRO A 272 24.49 -11.84 -23.73
N ALA A 273 25.40 -11.26 -22.92
CA ALA A 273 26.19 -11.97 -21.94
C ALA A 273 25.36 -12.49 -20.73
N PHE A 274 24.21 -11.86 -20.46
CA PHE A 274 23.40 -12.20 -19.29
C PHE A 274 22.46 -13.40 -19.54
N ASN A 275 22.38 -14.30 -18.57
CA ASN A 275 21.43 -15.42 -18.56
C ASN A 275 20.09 -14.99 -17.94
N TRP A 276 20.16 -14.12 -16.94
CA TRP A 276 19.03 -13.69 -16.13
C TRP A 276 19.04 -12.17 -16.04
N VAL A 277 17.90 -11.55 -16.35
CA VAL A 277 17.73 -10.11 -16.21
C VAL A 277 16.52 -9.87 -15.32
N VAL A 278 16.72 -9.11 -14.26
CA VAL A 278 15.73 -8.90 -13.20
C VAL A 278 15.24 -7.46 -13.26
N ALA A 279 13.94 -7.28 -13.49
CA ALA A 279 13.28 -5.99 -13.36
C ALA A 279 12.82 -5.80 -11.90
N GLY A 280 13.38 -4.77 -11.25
CA GLY A 280 13.03 -4.40 -9.88
C GLY A 280 11.73 -3.60 -9.76
N LEU A 281 11.21 -3.06 -10.86
CA LEU A 281 9.91 -2.38 -10.94
C LEU A 281 9.03 -3.12 -11.96
N GLY A 282 7.71 -2.95 -11.89
CA GLY A 282 6.78 -3.55 -12.85
C GLY A 282 5.55 -4.12 -12.17
N SER A 283 5.24 -5.38 -12.45
CA SER A 283 4.05 -6.09 -11.96
C SER A 283 3.96 -6.11 -10.43
N ASP A 284 2.74 -6.09 -9.88
CA ASP A 284 2.50 -6.17 -8.44
C ASP A 284 2.94 -7.52 -7.84
N VAL A 285 2.75 -8.58 -8.61
CA VAL A 285 3.20 -9.94 -8.30
C VAL A 285 4.14 -10.46 -9.39
N PRO A 286 5.12 -11.31 -9.06
CA PRO A 286 5.95 -11.96 -10.06
C PRO A 286 5.14 -12.77 -11.06
N THR A 287 5.66 -12.91 -12.28
CA THR A 287 5.11 -13.84 -13.27
C THR A 287 5.27 -15.29 -12.78
N ILE A 288 4.38 -16.19 -13.25
CA ILE A 288 4.42 -17.63 -12.90
C ILE A 288 5.63 -18.37 -13.52
N GLU A 289 6.24 -17.78 -14.54
CA GLU A 289 7.44 -18.29 -15.20
C GLU A 289 8.38 -17.14 -15.59
N ALA A 290 9.70 -17.41 -15.64
CA ALA A 290 10.66 -16.47 -16.22
C ALA A 290 10.56 -16.48 -17.74
N ARG A 291 10.24 -15.32 -18.31
CA ARG A 291 9.92 -15.11 -19.73
C ARG A 291 11.18 -15.02 -20.56
N GLN A 292 11.25 -15.71 -21.70
CA GLN A 292 12.35 -15.51 -22.65
C GLN A 292 12.30 -14.09 -23.22
N VAL A 293 13.43 -13.38 -23.23
CA VAL A 293 13.53 -12.09 -23.93
C VAL A 293 13.66 -12.36 -25.43
N GLU A 294 12.77 -11.77 -26.22
CA GLU A 294 12.82 -11.90 -27.67
C GLU A 294 14.15 -11.34 -28.22
N GLY A 295 14.86 -12.13 -29.02
CA GLY A 295 16.15 -11.73 -29.60
C GLY A 295 17.35 -11.78 -28.64
N ALA A 296 17.18 -12.28 -27.42
CA ALA A 296 18.28 -12.48 -26.47
C ALA A 296 18.23 -13.89 -25.83
N LYS A 297 19.36 -14.38 -25.33
CA LYS A 297 19.42 -15.62 -24.54
C LYS A 297 18.82 -15.44 -23.15
N ALA A 298 18.80 -14.21 -22.64
CA ALA A 298 18.38 -13.90 -21.28
C ALA A 298 16.90 -14.23 -21.03
N ARG A 299 16.60 -14.63 -19.80
CA ARG A 299 15.23 -14.72 -19.28
C ARG A 299 14.96 -13.52 -18.37
N LEU A 300 13.83 -12.85 -18.61
CA LEU A 300 13.35 -11.74 -17.80
C LEU A 300 12.58 -12.24 -16.58
N ILE A 301 12.88 -11.64 -15.44
CA ILE A 301 12.27 -11.93 -14.15
C ILE A 301 11.69 -10.63 -13.59
N GLU A 302 10.47 -10.67 -13.11
CA GLU A 302 9.84 -9.58 -12.34
C GLU A 302 9.69 -10.04 -10.90
N VAL A 303 10.14 -9.23 -9.94
CA VAL A 303 10.20 -9.61 -8.52
C VAL A 303 8.95 -9.25 -7.72
N GLY A 304 7.96 -8.59 -8.35
CA GLY A 304 6.80 -8.05 -7.65
C GLY A 304 7.16 -6.85 -6.78
N HIS A 305 6.24 -6.47 -5.90
CA HIS A 305 6.45 -5.40 -4.93
C HIS A 305 6.22 -5.84 -3.47
N LYS A 306 6.57 -4.96 -2.52
CA LYS A 306 6.33 -5.08 -1.07
C LYS A 306 6.95 -6.32 -0.42
N GLY A 307 7.85 -6.99 -1.12
CA GLY A 307 8.45 -8.24 -0.67
C GLY A 307 7.46 -9.38 -0.48
N MET A 308 6.27 -9.35 -1.10
CA MET A 308 5.24 -10.39 -0.96
C MET A 308 5.69 -11.76 -1.47
N TYR A 309 6.65 -11.76 -2.39
CA TYR A 309 7.20 -12.96 -3.01
C TYR A 309 8.73 -12.88 -3.01
N ALA A 310 9.36 -14.05 -3.04
CA ALA A 310 10.76 -14.22 -3.42
C ALA A 310 10.81 -15.15 -4.63
N VAL A 311 11.49 -14.75 -5.69
CA VAL A 311 11.62 -15.58 -6.90
C VAL A 311 12.82 -16.51 -6.73
N ALA A 312 12.58 -17.81 -6.75
CA ALA A 312 13.61 -18.84 -6.65
C ALA A 312 13.92 -19.45 -8.02
N ILE A 313 15.21 -19.54 -8.36
CA ILE A 313 15.69 -20.19 -9.59
C ILE A 313 16.68 -21.29 -9.22
N GLY A 314 16.29 -22.54 -9.46
CA GLY A 314 17.15 -23.71 -9.24
C GLY A 314 18.05 -23.95 -10.45
N LEU A 315 19.36 -23.93 -10.22
CA LEU A 315 20.41 -24.16 -11.20
C LEU A 315 21.15 -25.46 -10.92
N TYR A 316 21.64 -26.10 -11.98
CA TYR A 316 22.25 -27.43 -11.94
C TYR A 316 23.57 -27.43 -12.71
N LYS A 317 24.55 -28.21 -12.24
CA LYS A 317 25.83 -28.39 -12.94
C LYS A 317 25.70 -29.25 -14.19
N ASP A 318 24.70 -30.14 -14.25
CA ASP A 318 24.41 -30.88 -15.49
C ASP A 318 23.90 -29.89 -16.54
N PRO A 319 24.64 -29.67 -17.65
CA PRO A 319 24.23 -28.73 -18.69
C PRO A 319 22.94 -29.15 -19.42
N ASN A 320 22.49 -30.39 -19.26
CA ASN A 320 21.23 -30.88 -19.83
C ASN A 320 20.03 -30.66 -18.90
N ALA A 321 20.27 -30.37 -17.62
CA ALA A 321 19.21 -30.10 -16.67
C ALA A 321 18.70 -28.67 -16.84
N ALA A 322 17.40 -28.52 -17.15
CA ALA A 322 16.77 -27.22 -17.28
C ALA A 322 16.67 -26.52 -15.92
N ALA A 323 16.96 -25.22 -15.89
CA ALA A 323 16.74 -24.38 -14.73
C ALA A 323 15.26 -24.39 -14.31
N ARG A 324 15.00 -24.51 -13.00
CA ARG A 324 13.65 -24.44 -12.44
C ARG A 324 13.36 -23.05 -11.92
N TYR A 325 12.10 -22.63 -11.94
CA TYR A 325 11.66 -21.30 -11.55
C TYR A 325 10.39 -21.41 -10.70
N GLN A 326 10.32 -20.66 -9.60
CA GLN A 326 9.07 -20.47 -8.87
C GLN A 326 9.05 -19.10 -8.16
N SER A 327 7.91 -18.43 -8.25
CA SER A 327 7.59 -17.26 -7.44
C SER A 327 7.03 -17.74 -6.10
N VAL A 328 7.85 -17.70 -5.05
CA VAL A 328 7.51 -18.25 -3.73
C VAL A 328 6.77 -17.18 -2.92
N PRO A 329 5.49 -17.38 -2.56
CA PRO A 329 4.74 -16.44 -1.72
C PRO A 329 5.29 -16.47 -0.29
N MET A 330 5.59 -15.30 0.28
CA MET A 330 6.01 -15.18 1.68
C MET A 330 4.79 -15.20 2.61
N ASP A 331 4.06 -16.31 2.60
CA ASP A 331 2.86 -16.52 3.42
C ASP A 331 3.17 -17.23 4.75
N HIS A 332 2.12 -17.49 5.53
CA HIS A 332 2.24 -18.05 6.88
C HIS A 332 2.72 -19.52 6.94
N ARG A 333 3.14 -20.13 5.82
CA ARG A 333 3.93 -21.38 5.86
C ARG A 333 5.34 -21.17 6.40
N PHE A 334 5.85 -19.96 6.29
CA PHE A 334 7.11 -19.56 6.88
C PHE A 334 6.82 -18.96 8.26
N GLU A 335 7.36 -19.59 9.29
CA GLU A 335 7.34 -19.04 10.64
C GLU A 335 8.09 -17.71 10.68
N ASP A 336 7.69 -16.83 11.60
CA ASP A 336 8.36 -15.56 11.79
C ASP A 336 9.73 -15.78 12.46
N SER A 337 10.79 -15.24 11.87
CA SER A 337 12.15 -15.31 12.43
C SER A 337 12.31 -14.45 13.68
N ASP A 338 12.80 -15.04 14.77
CA ASP A 338 13.15 -14.34 16.02
C ASP A 338 14.18 -13.21 15.79
N GLN A 339 15.18 -13.45 14.94
CA GLN A 339 16.22 -12.46 14.66
C GLN A 339 15.64 -11.22 13.97
N MET A 340 14.71 -11.42 13.02
CA MET A 340 14.07 -10.31 12.31
C MET A 340 12.95 -9.68 13.16
N GLN A 341 12.35 -10.44 14.06
CA GLN A 341 11.45 -9.91 15.09
C GLN A 341 12.21 -8.94 16.01
N GLN A 342 13.43 -9.26 16.42
CA GLN A 342 14.24 -8.34 17.22
C GLN A 342 14.56 -7.03 16.48
N MET A 343 14.87 -7.09 15.18
CA MET A 343 15.07 -5.87 14.37
C MET A 343 13.81 -5.01 14.29
N LEU A 344 12.64 -5.63 14.25
CA LEU A 344 11.37 -4.93 14.28
C LEU A 344 11.08 -4.28 15.65
N VAL A 345 11.46 -4.95 16.75
CA VAL A 345 11.46 -4.33 18.10
C VAL A 345 12.32 -3.09 18.13
N GLU A 346 13.56 -3.18 17.64
CA GLU A 346 14.46 -2.03 17.60
C GLU A 346 13.93 -0.89 16.72
N TYR A 347 13.32 -1.21 15.58
CA TYR A 347 12.66 -0.23 14.72
C TYR A 347 11.58 0.53 15.48
N GLN A 348 10.70 -0.19 16.16
CA GLN A 348 9.56 0.38 16.87
C GLN A 348 10.03 1.16 18.12
N ASP A 349 11.00 0.65 18.87
CA ASP A 349 11.61 1.38 19.99
C ASP A 349 12.28 2.69 19.56
N GLU A 350 12.88 2.72 18.37
CA GLU A 350 13.46 3.94 17.80
C GLU A 350 12.39 4.97 17.46
N LEU A 351 11.27 4.57 16.82
CA LEU A 351 10.13 5.47 16.57
C LEU A 351 9.57 6.04 17.87
N LYS A 352 9.37 5.17 18.88
CA LYS A 352 8.89 5.56 20.21
C LYS A 352 9.82 6.59 20.85
N THR A 353 11.13 6.37 20.77
CA THR A 353 12.15 7.26 21.35
C THR A 353 12.21 8.61 20.64
N MET A 354 12.15 8.60 19.30
CA MET A 354 12.17 9.83 18.52
C MET A 354 10.91 10.66 18.71
N THR A 355 9.77 10.01 19.00
CA THR A 355 8.42 10.60 19.02
C THR A 355 8.04 11.21 17.67
N LEU A 356 6.78 11.63 17.51
CA LEU A 356 6.34 12.32 16.29
C LEU A 356 7.19 13.57 15.99
N LYS A 357 7.61 14.30 17.03
CA LYS A 357 8.43 15.51 16.88
C LYS A 357 9.82 15.21 16.30
N GLY A 358 10.50 14.17 16.80
CA GLY A 358 11.82 13.78 16.30
C GLY A 358 11.76 13.20 14.89
N LEU A 359 10.64 12.56 14.53
CA LEU A 359 10.36 12.11 13.16
C LEU A 359 10.08 13.29 12.20
N GLY A 360 9.98 14.51 12.70
CA GLY A 360 9.66 15.71 11.91
C GLY A 360 8.19 15.82 11.54
N ILE A 361 7.31 15.04 12.17
CA ILE A 361 5.88 15.04 11.91
C ILE A 361 5.26 16.25 12.59
N ARG A 362 4.50 17.02 11.82
CA ARG A 362 3.84 18.24 12.27
C ARG A 362 2.36 18.15 12.01
N ALA A 363 1.59 18.54 13.01
CA ALA A 363 0.16 18.63 12.87
C ALA A 363 -0.22 19.70 11.84
N VAL A 364 -1.31 19.46 11.12
CA VAL A 364 -1.86 20.37 10.12
C VAL A 364 -3.28 20.78 10.48
N ALA A 365 -3.74 21.93 9.95
CA ALA A 365 -5.14 22.31 10.11
C ALA A 365 -6.04 21.33 9.35
N HIS A 366 -7.15 20.93 9.95
CA HIS A 366 -8.20 20.21 9.23
C HIS A 366 -8.81 21.15 8.17
N PRO A 367 -9.12 20.68 6.94
CA PRO A 367 -9.67 21.55 5.89
C PRO A 367 -10.93 22.32 6.29
N ARG A 368 -11.78 21.74 7.17
CA ARG A 368 -12.98 22.40 7.73
C ARG A 368 -12.69 23.41 8.84
N GLY A 369 -11.46 23.47 9.35
CA GLY A 369 -11.07 24.42 10.41
C GLY A 369 -11.67 24.13 11.80
N HIS A 370 -12.25 22.95 12.01
CA HIS A 370 -12.81 22.51 13.30
C HIS A 370 -11.89 21.54 14.04
N GLU A 371 -12.18 21.32 15.32
CA GLU A 371 -11.43 20.45 16.22
C GLU A 371 -12.18 19.15 16.54
N PHE A 372 -11.43 18.13 16.94
CA PHE A 372 -11.97 16.81 17.28
C PHE A 372 -12.45 16.77 18.73
N ALA A 373 -13.60 16.14 18.96
CA ALA A 373 -14.25 16.00 20.27
C ALA A 373 -13.99 14.62 20.91
N GLY A 374 -13.81 13.58 20.08
CA GLY A 374 -13.79 12.17 20.47
C GLY A 374 -15.17 11.51 20.46
N SER A 375 -15.22 10.21 20.17
CA SER A 375 -16.49 9.49 19.96
C SER A 375 -17.37 9.38 21.22
N ALA A 376 -16.78 9.44 22.41
CA ALA A 376 -17.52 9.26 23.66
C ALA A 376 -18.63 10.31 23.84
N VAL A 377 -18.38 11.58 23.50
CA VAL A 377 -19.38 12.65 23.65
C VAL A 377 -20.49 12.56 22.61
N CYS A 378 -20.26 11.91 21.47
CA CYS A 378 -21.30 11.68 20.47
C CYS A 378 -22.42 10.79 21.04
N GLY A 379 -22.07 9.82 21.89
CA GLY A 379 -23.01 8.90 22.53
C GLY A 379 -23.98 9.56 23.52
N ASP A 380 -23.72 10.80 23.95
CA ASP A 380 -24.63 11.55 24.83
C ASP A 380 -25.92 11.97 24.10
N CYS A 381 -25.88 12.08 22.77
CA CYS A 381 -27.02 12.44 21.92
C CYS A 381 -27.36 11.37 20.86
N HIS A 382 -26.39 10.57 20.41
CA HIS A 382 -26.56 9.59 19.34
C HIS A 382 -26.38 8.17 19.85
N THR A 383 -27.31 7.71 20.68
CA THR A 383 -27.19 6.43 21.42
C THR A 383 -27.20 5.20 20.50
N GLU A 384 -28.10 5.14 19.53
CA GLU A 384 -28.22 4.06 18.55
C GLU A 384 -27.00 4.02 17.63
N ALA A 385 -26.53 5.19 17.17
CA ALA A 385 -25.32 5.28 16.35
C ALA A 385 -24.07 4.86 17.12
N MET A 386 -23.97 5.21 18.40
CA MET A 386 -22.88 4.78 19.26
C MET A 386 -22.87 3.27 19.44
N GLU A 387 -24.03 2.63 19.66
CA GLU A 387 -24.14 1.17 19.74
C GLU A 387 -23.68 0.50 18.43
N VAL A 388 -24.06 1.05 17.27
CA VAL A 388 -23.56 0.55 15.97
C VAL A 388 -22.04 0.66 15.91
N PHE A 389 -21.48 1.83 16.22
CA PHE A 389 -20.03 2.08 16.18
C PHE A 389 -19.25 1.17 17.12
N GLU A 390 -19.67 1.01 18.37
CA GLU A 390 -19.01 0.19 19.38
C GLU A 390 -18.86 -1.27 18.95
N ASN A 391 -19.83 -1.78 18.19
CA ASN A 391 -19.81 -3.15 17.65
C ASN A 391 -18.92 -3.32 16.41
N THR A 392 -18.30 -2.26 15.88
CA THR A 392 -17.39 -2.33 14.73
C THR A 392 -15.93 -2.54 15.16
N PRO A 393 -15.07 -3.09 14.29
CA PRO A 393 -13.62 -3.11 14.54
C PRO A 393 -12.99 -1.72 14.73
N HIS A 394 -13.63 -0.66 14.21
CA HIS A 394 -13.12 0.70 14.30
C HIS A 394 -13.09 1.24 15.73
N SER A 395 -14.05 0.87 16.57
CA SER A 395 -14.08 1.24 18.00
C SER A 395 -12.91 0.66 18.80
N HIS A 396 -12.28 -0.39 18.28
CA HIS A 396 -11.16 -1.09 18.90
C HIS A 396 -9.82 -0.88 18.18
N ALA A 397 -9.79 -0.05 17.13
CA ALA A 397 -8.64 0.04 16.23
C ALA A 397 -7.34 0.43 16.95
N THR A 398 -7.34 1.42 17.85
CA THR A 398 -6.12 1.80 18.58
C THR A 398 -5.64 0.69 19.52
N LYS A 399 -6.58 -0.03 20.14
CA LYS A 399 -6.27 -1.13 21.07
C LYS A 399 -5.46 -2.23 20.38
N THR A 400 -5.78 -2.55 19.12
CA THR A 400 -5.00 -3.56 18.38
C THR A 400 -3.54 -3.17 18.24
N LEU A 401 -3.23 -1.88 18.03
CA LEU A 401 -1.84 -1.41 17.98
C LEU A 401 -1.11 -1.50 19.32
N VAL A 402 -1.83 -1.41 20.43
CA VAL A 402 -1.25 -1.53 21.77
C VAL A 402 -0.94 -2.98 22.11
N GLU A 403 -1.80 -3.90 21.68
CA GLU A 403 -1.72 -5.34 21.99
C GLU A 403 -0.79 -6.13 21.06
N LEU A 404 -0.38 -5.54 19.94
CA LEU A 404 0.66 -6.12 19.08
C LEU A 404 1.98 -6.29 19.84
N ASP A 405 2.78 -7.26 19.41
CA ASP A 405 4.15 -7.47 19.88
C ASP A 405 5.17 -7.33 18.74
N PRO A 406 6.01 -6.27 18.72
CA PRO A 406 5.99 -5.13 19.66
C PRO A 406 4.69 -4.28 19.52
N PRO A 407 4.46 -3.26 20.35
CA PRO A 407 3.37 -2.31 20.11
C PRO A 407 3.63 -1.37 18.90
N ARG A 408 2.56 -0.81 18.31
CA ARG A 408 2.59 0.07 17.11
C ARG A 408 1.90 1.43 17.29
N HIS A 409 1.43 1.74 18.49
CA HIS A 409 0.65 2.96 18.80
C HIS A 409 1.49 4.27 18.82
N PHE A 410 2.70 4.24 18.27
CA PHE A 410 3.58 5.39 18.05
C PHE A 410 4.11 5.42 16.61
N ASP A 411 3.74 4.44 15.77
CA ASP A 411 4.09 4.39 14.37
C ASP A 411 3.13 5.26 13.55
N PRO A 412 3.59 6.34 12.90
CA PRO A 412 2.75 7.24 12.11
C PRO A 412 1.94 6.54 11.01
N GLU A 413 2.48 5.46 10.43
CA GLU A 413 1.82 4.71 9.38
C GLU A 413 0.68 3.84 9.90
N CYS A 414 0.76 3.42 11.16
CA CYS A 414 -0.33 2.72 11.83
C CYS A 414 -1.34 3.70 12.43
N LEU A 415 -0.87 4.78 13.06
CA LEU A 415 -1.71 5.80 13.67
C LEU A 415 -2.66 6.41 12.65
N SER A 416 -2.21 6.68 11.44
CA SER A 416 -3.00 7.37 10.42
C SER A 416 -4.37 6.75 10.11
N CYS A 417 -4.56 5.45 10.38
CA CYS A 417 -5.81 4.73 10.16
C CYS A 417 -6.44 4.16 11.45
N HIS A 418 -5.72 4.12 12.57
CA HIS A 418 -6.15 3.44 13.82
C HIS A 418 -6.54 4.39 14.95
N VAL A 419 -6.43 5.71 14.75
CA VAL A 419 -6.80 6.73 15.74
C VAL A 419 -7.63 7.85 15.11
N THR A 420 -8.27 8.68 15.92
CA THR A 420 -9.09 9.81 15.44
C THR A 420 -8.21 11.03 15.16
N GLY A 421 -8.52 11.74 14.07
CA GLY A 421 -7.92 13.04 13.78
C GLY A 421 -6.54 12.98 13.11
N TRP A 422 -6.33 11.97 12.26
CA TRP A 422 -5.18 11.89 11.37
C TRP A 422 -5.60 11.95 9.91
N SER A 423 -4.68 12.37 9.04
CA SER A 423 -4.84 12.24 7.59
C SER A 423 -4.28 10.89 7.14
N PRO A 424 -5.13 9.92 6.75
CA PRO A 424 -4.70 8.55 6.45
C PRO A 424 -3.64 8.46 5.36
N GLN A 425 -3.84 9.23 4.29
CA GLN A 425 -2.98 9.21 3.10
C GLN A 425 -1.72 10.08 3.23
N LYS A 426 -1.68 11.00 4.22
CA LYS A 426 -0.55 11.91 4.44
C LYS A 426 0.29 11.55 5.67
N TYR A 427 -0.18 10.65 6.53
CA TYR A 427 0.54 10.19 7.72
C TYR A 427 0.91 11.31 8.68
N VAL A 428 0.00 12.28 8.84
CA VAL A 428 0.15 13.41 9.75
C VAL A 428 -1.10 13.62 10.59
N PRO A 429 -0.97 14.04 11.85
CA PRO A 429 -2.11 14.41 12.69
C PRO A 429 -2.71 15.74 12.24
N PHE A 430 -3.97 15.96 12.55
CA PHE A 430 -4.55 17.31 12.60
C PHE A 430 -4.21 18.00 13.93
N ASN A 431 -4.30 19.32 14.01
CA ASN A 431 -3.89 20.11 15.19
C ASN A 431 -4.50 19.65 16.52
N SER A 432 -5.74 19.19 16.52
CA SER A 432 -6.46 18.63 17.67
C SER A 432 -6.68 17.12 17.57
N GLY A 433 -5.96 16.45 16.66
CA GLY A 433 -6.03 15.01 16.49
C GLY A 433 -5.27 14.24 17.56
N PHE A 434 -5.32 12.91 17.50
CA PHE A 434 -4.62 12.05 18.43
C PHE A 434 -3.11 12.33 18.46
N VAL A 435 -2.54 12.40 19.65
CA VAL A 435 -1.09 12.58 19.88
C VAL A 435 -0.50 11.36 20.61
N SER A 436 -1.16 10.91 21.67
CA SER A 436 -0.75 9.73 22.44
C SER A 436 -1.90 9.22 23.29
N LEU A 437 -1.80 7.97 23.75
CA LEU A 437 -2.78 7.37 24.65
C LEU A 437 -3.00 8.17 25.93
N GLN A 438 -1.98 8.91 26.41
CA GLN A 438 -2.06 9.72 27.62
C GLN A 438 -2.62 11.11 27.35
N ALA A 439 -2.16 11.79 26.29
CA ALA A 439 -2.51 13.18 26.02
C ALA A 439 -3.91 13.34 25.42
N THR A 440 -4.35 12.37 24.62
CA THR A 440 -5.57 12.43 23.81
C THR A 440 -6.35 11.13 23.91
N SER A 441 -6.57 10.63 25.13
CA SER A 441 -7.21 9.32 25.36
C SER A 441 -8.63 9.20 24.79
N HIS A 442 -9.32 10.34 24.60
CA HIS A 442 -10.65 10.43 24.01
C HIS A 442 -10.66 10.21 22.48
N LEU A 443 -9.47 10.15 21.84
CA LEU A 443 -9.28 9.93 20.39
C LEU A 443 -8.75 8.51 20.08
N ASN A 444 -8.87 7.58 21.03
CA ASN A 444 -8.32 6.21 20.96
C ASN A 444 -9.22 5.22 20.18
N ALA A 445 -9.61 5.56 18.94
CA ALA A 445 -10.29 4.66 18.01
C ALA A 445 -10.16 5.20 16.58
N ASN A 446 -10.54 4.42 15.56
CA ASN A 446 -10.90 5.02 14.27
C ASN A 446 -12.33 5.59 14.40
N GLY A 447 -12.47 6.70 15.13
CA GLY A 447 -13.75 7.15 15.69
C GLY A 447 -14.71 7.79 14.70
N CYS A 448 -15.92 8.10 15.17
CA CYS A 448 -17.01 8.76 14.44
C CYS A 448 -16.51 9.94 13.57
N GLU A 449 -15.62 10.76 14.10
CA GLU A 449 -15.13 11.96 13.43
C GLU A 449 -14.16 11.70 12.27
N ASN A 450 -13.63 10.48 12.12
CA ASN A 450 -12.91 10.09 10.90
C ASN A 450 -13.85 9.82 9.72
N CYS A 451 -15.12 9.51 10.00
CA CYS A 451 -16.18 9.47 9.00
C CYS A 451 -16.81 10.85 8.85
N HIS A 452 -17.41 11.39 9.91
CA HIS A 452 -18.24 12.62 9.92
C HIS A 452 -17.44 13.92 9.81
N GLY A 453 -16.18 13.90 10.21
CA GLY A 453 -15.36 15.09 10.39
C GLY A 453 -15.33 15.60 11.85
N PRO A 454 -14.47 16.57 12.15
CA PRO A 454 -14.30 17.14 13.49
C PRO A 454 -15.57 17.84 14.01
N ALA A 455 -16.05 17.41 15.17
CA ALA A 455 -17.37 17.76 15.72
C ALA A 455 -17.34 18.59 17.00
N ALA A 456 -16.17 19.01 17.51
CA ALA A 456 -16.09 19.72 18.80
C ALA A 456 -16.95 21.00 18.84
N ARG A 457 -17.01 21.74 17.73
CA ARG A 457 -17.86 22.93 17.63
C ARG A 457 -19.35 22.60 17.59
N HIS A 458 -19.73 21.51 16.92
CA HIS A 458 -21.10 21.02 16.91
C HIS A 458 -21.56 20.65 18.33
N VAL A 459 -20.77 19.84 19.03
CA VAL A 459 -21.03 19.43 20.42
C VAL A 459 -21.19 20.64 21.33
N ALA A 460 -20.26 21.60 21.26
CA ALA A 460 -20.31 22.82 22.06
C ALA A 460 -21.57 23.66 21.78
N ALA A 461 -22.02 23.73 20.53
CA ALA A 461 -23.22 24.47 20.15
C ALA A 461 -24.49 23.81 20.68
N GLU A 462 -24.61 22.48 20.56
CA GLU A 462 -25.76 21.71 21.07
C GLU A 462 -25.87 21.76 22.60
N ASN A 463 -24.73 21.76 23.30
CA ASN A 463 -24.67 21.84 24.76
C ASN A 463 -24.88 23.28 25.29
N GLY A 464 -24.89 24.28 24.41
CA GLY A 464 -24.95 25.69 24.81
C GLY A 464 -23.66 26.22 25.44
N ASP A 465 -22.53 25.56 25.19
CA ASP A 465 -21.19 26.00 25.66
C ASP A 465 -20.68 27.21 24.88
N ILE A 466 -21.25 27.46 23.69
CA ILE A 466 -20.97 28.63 22.85
C ILE A 466 -22.28 29.33 22.45
N ASP A 467 -22.19 30.64 22.26
CA ASP A 467 -23.28 31.44 21.68
C ASP A 467 -23.34 31.18 20.17
N ALA A 468 -24.33 30.42 19.75
CA ALA A 468 -24.58 30.05 18.36
C ALA A 468 -26.07 30.24 18.03
N THR A 469 -26.37 30.81 16.87
CA THR A 469 -27.77 30.94 16.40
C THR A 469 -28.29 29.58 15.91
N ASP A 470 -29.61 29.44 15.82
CA ASP A 470 -30.24 28.23 15.30
C ASP A 470 -29.73 27.88 13.88
N GLU A 471 -29.49 28.89 13.04
CA GLU A 471 -28.90 28.69 11.71
C GLU A 471 -27.46 28.18 11.78
N GLN A 472 -26.68 28.62 12.76
CA GLN A 472 -25.31 28.13 12.96
C GLN A 472 -25.29 26.70 13.49
N ILE A 473 -26.19 26.36 14.40
CA ILE A 473 -26.36 24.99 14.90
C ILE A 473 -26.74 24.06 13.74
N GLU A 474 -27.71 24.47 12.92
CA GLU A 474 -28.13 23.68 11.76
C GLU A 474 -27.02 23.53 10.72
N ALA A 475 -26.23 24.58 10.45
CA ALA A 475 -25.07 24.47 9.57
C ALA A 475 -24.06 23.43 10.09
N LEU A 476 -23.79 23.41 11.40
CA LEU A 476 -22.88 22.44 12.03
C LEU A 476 -23.41 21.00 11.93
N ARG A 477 -24.74 20.80 12.03
CA ARG A 477 -25.37 19.49 11.80
C ARG A 477 -25.20 19.04 10.35
N GLN A 478 -25.47 19.92 9.40
CA GLN A 478 -25.34 19.62 7.97
C GLN A 478 -23.90 19.30 7.56
N GLU A 479 -22.90 19.93 8.17
CA GLU A 479 -21.48 19.63 7.92
C GLU A 479 -21.06 18.21 8.33
N LEU A 480 -21.72 17.63 9.34
CA LEU A 480 -21.45 16.28 9.84
C LEU A 480 -22.35 15.22 9.20
N HIS A 481 -23.38 15.63 8.45
CA HIS A 481 -24.32 14.71 7.83
C HIS A 481 -23.67 13.93 6.69
N MET A 482 -23.95 12.62 6.64
CA MET A 482 -23.48 11.71 5.59
C MET A 482 -24.67 11.19 4.81
N GLU A 483 -24.73 11.55 3.53
CA GLU A 483 -25.79 11.11 2.63
C GLU A 483 -25.17 10.44 1.40
N LEU A 484 -25.67 9.25 1.06
CA LEU A 484 -25.27 8.55 -0.14
C LEU A 484 -25.95 9.13 -1.37
N VAL A 485 -25.18 9.28 -2.45
CA VAL A 485 -25.77 9.50 -3.78
C VAL A 485 -26.28 8.18 -4.38
N GLU A 486 -27.14 8.28 -5.39
CA GLU A 486 -27.63 7.10 -6.10
C GLU A 486 -26.46 6.25 -6.65
N ASN A 487 -26.48 4.95 -6.33
CA ASN A 487 -25.47 3.97 -6.73
C ASN A 487 -24.04 4.32 -6.27
N GLU A 488 -23.90 4.93 -5.09
CA GLU A 488 -22.58 5.24 -4.54
C GLU A 488 -21.79 3.97 -4.17
N GLY A 489 -20.54 3.82 -4.60
CA GLY A 489 -19.73 2.63 -4.29
C GLY A 489 -18.33 2.67 -4.91
N ASN A 490 -17.56 1.59 -4.71
CA ASN A 490 -16.16 1.48 -5.13
C ASN A 490 -15.88 0.34 -6.14
N LYS A 491 -16.92 -0.29 -6.70
CA LYS A 491 -16.82 -1.36 -7.71
C LYS A 491 -17.23 -0.86 -9.10
N ASP A 492 -16.88 -1.63 -10.12
CA ASP A 492 -17.19 -1.30 -11.52
C ASP A 492 -18.68 -1.03 -11.72
N GLY A 493 -18.99 0.09 -12.38
CA GLY A 493 -20.36 0.54 -12.62
C GLY A 493 -21.02 1.29 -11.45
N GLN A 494 -20.32 1.46 -10.32
CA GLN A 494 -20.76 2.32 -9.20
C GLN A 494 -20.17 3.73 -9.33
N LYS A 495 -20.79 4.69 -8.65
CA LYS A 495 -20.36 6.09 -8.60
C LYS A 495 -19.57 6.35 -7.32
N LEU A 496 -18.39 6.95 -7.43
CA LEU A 496 -17.66 7.39 -6.23
C LEU A 496 -18.27 8.69 -5.68
N GLY A 497 -18.64 8.71 -4.39
CA GLY A 497 -19.15 9.89 -3.69
C GLY A 497 -18.37 10.19 -2.41
N GLU A 498 -18.81 11.19 -1.64
CA GLU A 498 -18.08 11.67 -0.46
C GLU A 498 -17.97 10.60 0.63
N VAL A 499 -19.04 9.85 0.88
CA VAL A 499 -19.07 8.82 1.94
C VAL A 499 -18.12 7.69 1.59
N VAL A 500 -18.18 7.19 0.35
CA VAL A 500 -17.27 6.12 -0.09
C VAL A 500 -15.82 6.60 -0.10
N ASN A 501 -15.56 7.84 -0.51
CA ASN A 501 -14.23 8.42 -0.47
C ASN A 501 -13.62 8.39 0.93
N ASN A 502 -14.39 8.70 1.97
CA ASN A 502 -13.92 8.64 3.35
C ASN A 502 -13.48 7.22 3.74
N CYS A 503 -14.21 6.18 3.33
CA CYS A 503 -13.80 4.80 3.53
C CYS A 503 -12.50 4.47 2.76
N LEU A 504 -12.40 4.88 1.49
CA LEU A 504 -11.24 4.58 0.64
C LEU A 504 -9.96 5.32 1.04
N LEU A 505 -10.02 6.31 1.96
CA LEU A 505 -8.82 6.88 2.58
C LEU A 505 -8.06 5.86 3.42
N CYS A 506 -8.72 4.85 3.98
CA CYS A 506 -8.09 3.78 4.76
C CYS A 506 -8.26 2.40 4.10
N HIS A 507 -9.33 2.19 3.34
CA HIS A 507 -9.60 0.93 2.62
C HIS A 507 -9.04 0.99 1.19
N ASP A 508 -7.72 0.94 1.10
CA ASP A 508 -6.98 0.89 -0.16
C ASP A 508 -6.40 -0.52 -0.40
N GLU A 509 -5.65 -0.67 -1.50
CA GLU A 509 -4.96 -1.92 -1.84
C GLU A 509 -3.96 -2.39 -0.77
N ASP A 510 -3.41 -1.45 0.02
CA ASP A 510 -2.42 -1.75 1.05
C ASP A 510 -3.11 -2.32 2.30
N ASN A 511 -4.27 -1.78 2.67
CA ASN A 511 -4.93 -2.06 3.94
C ASN A 511 -6.13 -3.02 3.85
N SER A 512 -6.88 -2.98 2.75
CA SER A 512 -8.12 -3.73 2.57
C SER A 512 -8.49 -3.90 1.08
N PRO A 513 -7.67 -4.62 0.28
CA PRO A 513 -7.84 -4.72 -1.17
C PRO A 513 -9.20 -5.28 -1.61
N ASP A 514 -9.79 -6.17 -0.81
CA ASP A 514 -11.10 -6.77 -1.08
C ASP A 514 -12.28 -5.93 -0.57
N PHE A 515 -12.06 -4.66 -0.17
CA PHE A 515 -13.13 -3.80 0.34
C PHE A 515 -14.23 -3.61 -0.70
N ASP A 516 -15.48 -3.78 -0.27
CA ASP A 516 -16.68 -3.52 -1.07
C ASP A 516 -17.63 -2.68 -0.23
N PHE A 517 -17.76 -1.41 -0.58
CA PHE A 517 -18.57 -0.46 0.15
C PHE A 517 -20.01 -0.96 0.33
N GLN A 518 -20.62 -1.52 -0.70
CA GLN A 518 -22.01 -1.96 -0.68
C GLN A 518 -22.24 -3.16 0.23
N LEU A 519 -21.19 -3.97 0.46
CA LEU A 519 -21.24 -5.07 1.41
C LEU A 519 -21.09 -4.59 2.87
N TYR A 520 -20.26 -3.57 3.11
CA TYR A 520 -19.93 -3.10 4.46
C TYR A 520 -20.88 -2.01 4.98
N TRP A 521 -21.44 -1.17 4.11
CA TRP A 521 -22.29 -0.05 4.50
C TRP A 521 -23.48 -0.44 5.41
N PRO A 522 -24.24 -1.52 5.15
CA PRO A 522 -25.35 -1.92 6.04
C PRO A 522 -24.93 -2.26 7.47
N HIS A 523 -23.64 -2.50 7.73
CA HIS A 523 -23.11 -2.80 9.06
C HIS A 523 -22.75 -1.55 9.85
N VAL A 524 -22.63 -0.40 9.19
CA VAL A 524 -22.21 0.87 9.81
C VAL A 524 -23.24 1.98 9.65
N GLU A 525 -24.23 1.84 8.76
CA GLU A 525 -25.28 2.83 8.57
C GLU A 525 -26.12 3.01 9.85
N HIS A 526 -26.45 4.26 10.13
CA HIS A 526 -27.25 4.69 11.27
C HIS A 526 -27.95 6.01 10.91
N HIS A 527 -29.02 6.35 11.62
CA HIS A 527 -29.82 7.53 11.33
C HIS A 527 -29.89 8.48 12.52
N GLY A 528 -29.44 9.72 12.31
CA GLY A 528 -29.80 10.88 13.13
C GLY A 528 -29.55 10.80 14.63
N LYS A 529 -30.15 11.75 15.34
CA LYS A 529 -30.18 11.86 16.80
C LYS A 529 -31.41 11.10 17.32
N ASP A 530 -31.27 10.45 18.48
CA ASP A 530 -32.36 9.75 19.18
C ASP A 530 -33.08 10.66 20.19
#